data_AF-A0ABD2ZMR5-F1
#
_entry.id   AF-A0ABD2ZMR5-F1
#
_cell.length_a   1.000
_cell.length_b   1.000
_cell.length_c   1.000
_cell.angle_alpha   90.00
_cell.angle_beta   90.00
_cell.angle_gamma   90.00
#
_symmetry.space_group_name_H-M   'P 1'
#
loop_
_entity.id
_entity.type
_entity.pdbx_description
1 polymer ?
#
loop_
_entity_poly.entity_id
_entity_poly.type
_entity_poly.pdbx_seq_one_letter_code
_entity_poly.pdbx_strand_id
1 'polypeptide(L)'
;MKTYMDSDKLLPPLVQEDIISIEKALIIFEKESAVWVRAKTNFVPNQQRLWYTVCKNCHKAVNVDIDWDITCPSSKEDSKVEVRFRLGIMLDDGTSKLHAVIFSLDAEKLIPFTAL
;
A
#
# COMPACT_ATOMS: atom_id res chain seq x y z
N MET A 1 -10.69 5.01 -10.19
CA MET A 1 -9.78 4.59 -9.10
C MET A 1 -10.50 3.80 -7.99
N LYS A 2 -11.46 2.92 -8.33
CA LYS A 2 -12.08 1.97 -7.38
C LYS A 2 -11.57 0.53 -7.56
N THR A 3 -10.94 0.25 -8.70
CA THR A 3 -10.48 -1.08 -9.10
C THR A 3 -9.35 -1.62 -8.20
N TYR A 4 -8.54 -0.74 -7.62
CA TYR A 4 -7.41 -1.13 -6.75
C TYR A 4 -7.78 -1.26 -5.26
N MET A 5 -9.06 -1.15 -4.91
CA MET A 5 -9.53 -1.31 -3.53
C MET A 5 -9.77 -2.78 -3.16
N ASP A 6 -9.81 -3.67 -4.15
CA ASP A 6 -10.13 -5.08 -3.99
C ASP A 6 -8.98 -5.92 -4.53
N SER A 7 -8.05 -6.29 -3.64
CA SER A 7 -6.85 -7.08 -3.97
C SER A 7 -7.20 -8.41 -4.64
N ASP A 8 -8.36 -8.98 -4.31
CA ASP A 8 -8.80 -10.29 -4.79
C ASP A 8 -9.28 -10.22 -6.26
N LYS A 9 -9.55 -9.00 -6.76
CA LYS A 9 -9.79 -8.74 -8.19
C LYS A 9 -8.52 -8.44 -8.98
N LEU A 10 -7.41 -8.16 -8.30
CA LEU A 10 -6.13 -7.86 -8.95
C LEU A 10 -5.28 -9.13 -9.15
N LEU A 11 -5.51 -10.19 -8.37
CA LEU A 11 -4.75 -11.43 -8.46
C LEU A 11 -5.53 -12.52 -9.21
N PRO A 12 -4.90 -13.32 -10.10
CA PRO A 12 -3.48 -13.32 -10.50
C PRO A 12 -3.19 -12.37 -11.68
N PRO A 13 -1.89 -12.10 -11.98
CA PRO A 13 -1.51 -11.37 -13.19
C PRO A 13 -2.13 -12.03 -14.43
N LEU A 14 -2.75 -11.21 -15.27
CA LEU A 14 -3.59 -11.71 -16.37
C LEU A 14 -2.76 -12.45 -17.43
N VAL A 15 -1.50 -12.04 -17.68
CA VAL A 15 -0.54 -12.72 -18.59
C VAL A 15 0.91 -12.40 -18.16
N GLN A 16 1.87 -13.32 -18.34
CA GLN A 16 3.30 -13.09 -18.01
C GLN A 16 3.96 -11.99 -18.85
N GLU A 17 3.42 -11.70 -20.04
CA GLU A 17 3.88 -10.67 -20.98
C GLU A 17 3.64 -9.24 -20.45
N ASP A 18 2.72 -9.07 -19.51
CA ASP A 18 2.41 -7.77 -18.89
C ASP A 18 3.41 -7.38 -17.79
N ILE A 19 4.29 -8.30 -17.39
CA ILE A 19 5.30 -8.06 -16.35
C ILE A 19 6.48 -7.30 -16.97
N ILE A 20 6.72 -6.09 -16.48
CA ILE A 20 7.84 -5.25 -16.89
C ILE A 20 8.91 -5.14 -15.81
N SER A 21 10.09 -4.63 -16.18
CA SER A 21 11.14 -4.30 -15.21
C SER A 21 10.80 -3.05 -14.41
N ILE A 22 11.41 -2.90 -13.23
CA ILE A 22 11.28 -1.72 -12.37
C ILE A 22 11.82 -0.49 -13.08
N GLU A 23 12.94 -0.60 -13.80
CA GLU A 23 13.47 0.52 -14.60
C GLU A 23 12.44 1.04 -15.61
N LYS A 24 11.76 0.13 -16.33
CA LYS A 24 10.70 0.51 -17.28
C LYS A 24 9.47 1.06 -16.56
N ALA A 25 9.09 0.49 -15.42
CA ALA A 25 7.98 0.96 -14.60
C ALA A 25 8.15 2.42 -14.17
N LEU A 26 9.35 2.79 -13.73
CA LEU A 26 9.69 4.16 -13.32
C LEU A 26 9.49 5.18 -14.46
N ILE A 27 9.74 4.79 -15.70
CA ILE A 27 9.58 5.66 -16.88
C ILE A 27 8.09 5.82 -17.24
N ILE A 28 7.27 4.79 -17.06
CA ILE A 28 5.88 4.81 -17.52
C ILE A 28 4.87 5.29 -16.46
N PHE A 29 5.27 5.47 -15.20
CA PHE A 29 4.39 5.99 -14.14
C PHE A 29 3.83 7.39 -14.42
N GLU A 30 4.42 8.15 -15.34
CA GLU A 30 3.83 9.41 -15.81
C GLU A 30 2.54 9.22 -16.62
N LYS A 31 2.35 8.04 -17.22
CA LYS A 31 1.26 7.73 -18.17
C LYS A 31 0.31 6.67 -17.65
N GLU A 32 0.83 5.70 -16.90
CA GLU A 32 0.08 4.53 -16.44
C GLU A 32 -0.21 4.61 -14.94
N SER A 33 -1.42 4.18 -14.54
CA SER A 33 -1.85 4.22 -13.14
C SER A 33 -1.47 2.99 -12.32
N ALA A 34 -1.14 1.87 -12.98
CA ALA A 34 -0.63 0.66 -12.37
C ALA A 34 0.12 -0.20 -13.39
N VAL A 35 1.04 -1.01 -12.90
CA VAL A 35 1.91 -1.87 -13.71
C VAL A 35 2.16 -3.19 -12.98
N TRP A 36 2.48 -4.24 -13.72
CA TRP A 36 2.91 -5.52 -13.15
C TRP A 36 4.44 -5.61 -13.15
N VAL A 37 5.02 -5.95 -12.00
CA VAL A 37 6.46 -6.21 -11.84
C VAL A 37 6.67 -7.50 -11.09
N ARG A 38 7.80 -8.16 -11.36
CA ARG A 38 8.28 -9.33 -10.58
C ARG A 38 9.58 -8.96 -9.91
N ALA A 39 9.58 -8.89 -8.58
CA ALA A 39 10.71 -8.44 -7.80
C ALA A 39 10.86 -9.22 -6.50
N LYS A 40 12.06 -9.25 -5.94
CA LYS A 40 12.30 -9.66 -4.55
C LYS A 40 11.90 -8.52 -3.62
N THR A 41 11.29 -8.85 -2.50
CA THR A 41 10.82 -7.87 -1.51
C THR A 41 11.71 -7.90 -0.27
N ASN A 42 12.20 -6.73 0.14
CA ASN A 42 12.94 -6.55 1.39
C ASN A 42 12.25 -5.51 2.27
N PHE A 43 12.27 -5.72 3.59
CA PHE A 43 11.79 -4.71 4.54
C PHE A 43 12.72 -3.50 4.57
N VAL A 44 12.16 -2.29 4.62
CA VAL A 44 12.95 -1.08 4.82
C VAL A 44 13.23 -0.93 6.31
N PRO A 45 14.50 -0.93 6.77
CA PRO A 45 14.80 -0.84 8.20
C PRO A 45 14.42 0.52 8.80
N ASN A 46 14.25 0.57 10.13
CA ASN A 46 14.04 1.78 10.93
C ASN A 46 12.78 2.60 10.61
N GLN A 47 11.69 1.94 10.18
CA GLN A 47 10.42 2.63 10.00
C GLN A 47 9.79 3.00 11.34
N GLN A 48 9.59 4.29 11.58
CA GLN A 48 9.15 4.79 12.89
C GLN A 48 7.73 4.38 13.29
N ARG A 49 6.82 4.17 12.32
CA ARG A 49 5.42 3.80 12.58
C ARG A 49 4.87 2.91 11.46
N LEU A 50 4.58 1.66 11.81
CA LEU A 50 3.95 0.67 10.92
C LEU A 50 2.43 0.80 10.86
N TRP A 51 1.88 1.80 11.53
CA TRP A 51 0.46 2.10 11.51
C TRP A 51 0.24 3.60 11.37
N TYR A 52 -0.95 3.94 10.88
CA TYR A 52 -1.41 5.32 10.74
C TYR A 52 -2.91 5.38 11.00
N THR A 53 -3.38 6.52 11.49
CA THR A 53 -4.80 6.75 11.74
C THR A 53 -5.49 7.26 10.49
N VAL A 54 -6.70 6.76 10.24
CA VAL A 54 -7.53 7.07 9.08
C VAL A 54 -8.96 7.36 9.48
N CYS A 55 -9.67 8.10 8.63
CA CYS A 55 -11.12 8.18 8.69
C CYS A 55 -11.75 6.82 8.36
N LYS A 56 -12.63 6.31 9.21
CA LYS A 56 -13.31 5.02 9.01
C LYS A 56 -14.16 4.97 7.73
N ASN A 57 -14.69 6.11 7.26
CA ASN A 57 -15.56 6.13 6.08
C ASN A 57 -14.77 6.16 4.76
N CYS A 58 -13.68 6.93 4.68
CA CYS A 58 -12.96 7.15 3.41
C CYS A 58 -11.51 6.68 3.41
N HIS A 59 -11.01 6.15 4.53
CA HIS A 59 -9.65 5.63 4.74
C HIS A 59 -8.50 6.62 4.45
N LYS A 60 -8.81 7.90 4.27
CA LYS A 60 -7.79 8.95 4.18
C LYS A 60 -7.17 9.20 5.55
N ALA A 61 -5.88 9.47 5.55
CA ALA A 61 -5.11 9.72 6.76
C ALA A 61 -5.67 10.89 7.56
N VAL A 62 -5.74 10.71 8.88
CA VAL A 62 -6.14 11.73 9.85
C VAL A 62 -5.11 11.70 10.97
N ASN A 63 -4.62 12.85 11.41
CA ASN A 63 -3.54 12.93 12.41
C ASN A 63 -4.12 13.14 13.82
N VAL A 64 -4.99 12.23 14.24
CA VAL A 64 -5.67 12.24 15.54
C VAL A 64 -5.65 10.84 16.17
N ASP A 65 -5.94 10.77 17.47
CA ASP A 65 -5.94 9.53 18.24
C ASP A 65 -7.18 8.64 17.99
N ILE A 66 -7.06 7.37 18.37
CA ILE A 66 -7.90 6.25 17.91
C ILE A 66 -9.31 6.17 18.51
N ASP A 67 -9.73 7.14 19.32
CA ASP A 67 -11.05 7.16 19.96
C ASP A 67 -11.85 8.44 19.65
N TRP A 68 -11.34 9.27 18.76
CA TRP A 68 -11.97 10.55 18.45
C TRP A 68 -13.12 10.38 17.45
N ASP A 69 -14.22 11.07 17.74
CA ASP A 69 -15.20 11.45 16.73
C ASP A 69 -14.65 12.65 15.97
N ILE A 70 -14.54 12.49 14.65
CA ILE A 70 -14.04 13.54 13.78
C ILE A 70 -15.06 13.88 12.72
N THR A 71 -15.18 15.16 12.38
CA THR A 71 -15.68 15.55 11.07
C THR A 71 -14.52 15.43 10.09
N CYS A 72 -14.57 14.44 9.20
CA CYS A 72 -13.46 14.13 8.32
C CYS A 72 -13.19 15.31 7.35
N PRO A 73 -11.96 15.86 7.28
CA PRO A 73 -11.64 16.96 6.37
C PRO A 73 -11.84 16.61 4.89
N SER A 74 -11.78 15.32 4.56
CA SER A 74 -11.85 14.84 3.19
C SER A 74 -13.25 14.45 2.72
N SER A 75 -14.03 13.76 3.55
CA SER A 75 -15.43 13.41 3.20
C SER A 75 -16.44 14.45 3.67
N LYS A 76 -16.04 15.33 4.60
CA LYS A 76 -16.91 16.33 5.26
C LYS A 76 -18.05 15.71 6.08
N GLU A 77 -17.91 14.44 6.43
CA GLU A 77 -18.87 13.67 7.21
C GLU A 77 -18.27 13.33 8.58
N ASP A 78 -19.14 13.17 9.57
CA ASP A 78 -18.76 12.65 10.87
C ASP A 78 -18.37 11.17 10.76
N SER A 79 -17.26 10.82 11.39
CA SER A 79 -16.66 9.50 11.32
C SER A 79 -15.84 9.19 12.57
N LYS A 80 -15.58 7.91 12.77
CA LYS A 80 -14.62 7.43 13.77
C LYS A 80 -13.22 7.36 13.16
N VAL A 81 -12.22 7.36 14.02
CA VAL A 81 -10.84 7.07 13.65
C VAL A 81 -10.61 5.56 13.67
N GLU A 82 -9.89 5.03 12.68
CA GLU A 82 -9.43 3.65 12.63
C GLU A 82 -7.90 3.63 12.45
N VAL A 83 -7.24 2.60 12.98
CA VAL A 83 -5.83 2.34 12.71
C VAL A 83 -5.69 1.43 11.51
N ARG A 84 -4.85 1.81 10.55
CA ARG A 84 -4.47 0.95 9.44
C ARG A 84 -2.97 0.68 9.43
N PHE A 85 -2.63 -0.56 9.08
CA PHE A 85 -1.23 -0.98 8.93
C PHE A 85 -0.63 -0.42 7.64
N ARG A 86 0.66 -0.09 7.66
CA ARG A 86 1.47 0.30 6.52
C ARG A 86 2.89 -0.25 6.70
N LEU A 87 3.44 -0.82 5.64
CA LEU A 87 4.81 -1.33 5.64
C LEU A 87 5.53 -0.73 4.44
N GLY A 88 6.70 -0.12 4.66
CA GLY A 88 7.58 0.23 3.56
C GLY A 88 8.42 -0.97 3.18
N ILE A 89 8.43 -1.24 1.88
CA ILE A 89 9.20 -2.32 1.28
C ILE A 89 10.09 -1.74 0.19
N MET A 90 11.17 -2.46 -0.08
CA MET A 90 12.04 -2.22 -1.22
C MET A 90 11.88 -3.40 -2.17
N LEU A 91 11.48 -3.09 -3.39
CA LEU A 91 11.39 -4.03 -4.50
C LEU A 91 12.69 -3.98 -5.28
N ASP A 92 13.26 -5.14 -5.58
CA ASP A 92 14.48 -5.30 -6.39
C ASP A 92 14.28 -6.40 -7.43
N ASP A 93 14.36 -6.05 -8.71
CA ASP A 93 14.26 -6.98 -9.84
C ASP A 93 15.61 -7.21 -10.55
N GLY A 94 16.71 -6.66 -10.01
CA GLY A 94 18.05 -6.68 -10.60
C GLY A 94 18.32 -5.57 -11.62
N THR A 95 17.29 -4.89 -12.14
CA THR A 95 17.46 -3.72 -13.03
C THR A 95 17.48 -2.42 -12.25
N SER A 96 16.62 -2.31 -11.23
CA SER A 96 16.52 -1.13 -10.38
C SER A 96 15.84 -1.48 -9.06
N LYS A 97 15.81 -0.51 -8.14
CA LYS A 97 15.14 -0.61 -6.85
C LYS A 97 14.00 0.37 -6.76
N LEU A 98 12.87 -0.07 -6.21
CA LEU A 98 11.68 0.76 -5.99
C LEU A 98 11.26 0.70 -4.53
N HIS A 99 11.22 1.86 -3.88
CA HIS A 99 10.57 2.01 -2.58
C HIS A 99 9.05 2.04 -2.79
N ALA A 100 8.36 1.14 -2.11
CA ALA A 100 6.90 1.07 -2.13
C ALA A 100 6.36 1.01 -0.70
N VAL A 101 5.08 1.38 -0.55
CA VAL A 101 4.35 1.21 0.70
C VAL A 101 3.17 0.29 0.42
N ILE A 102 3.08 -0.78 1.18
CA ILE A 102 1.95 -1.70 1.19
C ILE A 102 1.06 -1.38 2.39
N PHE A 103 -0.25 -1.56 2.24
CA PHE A 103 -1.24 -1.14 3.23
C PHE A 103 -2.09 -2.33 3.71
N SER A 104 -2.47 -2.28 4.99
CA SER A 104 -3.51 -3.12 5.62
C SER A 104 -3.40 -4.61 5.25
N LEU A 105 -4.45 -5.20 4.67
CA LEU A 105 -4.54 -6.63 4.36
C LEU A 105 -3.37 -7.14 3.52
N ASP A 106 -2.90 -6.38 2.53
CA ASP A 106 -1.77 -6.82 1.68
C ASP A 106 -0.45 -6.81 2.43
N ALA A 107 -0.32 -5.90 3.39
CA ALA A 107 0.82 -5.83 4.27
C ALA A 107 0.80 -6.93 5.35
N GLU A 108 -0.37 -7.28 5.87
CA GLU A 108 -0.54 -8.44 6.77
C GLU A 108 -0.20 -9.76 6.08
N LYS A 109 -0.59 -9.94 4.81
CA LYS A 109 -0.22 -11.12 3.99
C LYS A 109 1.30 -11.29 3.83
N LEU A 110 2.06 -10.19 3.89
CA LEU A 110 3.51 -10.17 3.74
C LEU A 110 4.27 -10.30 5.08
N ILE A 111 3.55 -10.32 6.20
CA ILE A 111 4.12 -10.63 7.52
C ILE A 111 3.85 -12.11 7.78
N PRO A 112 4.77 -13.03 7.47
CA PRO A 112 4.65 -14.39 7.98
C PRO A 112 4.74 -14.28 9.51
N PHE A 113 3.61 -14.53 10.18
CA PHE A 113 3.49 -14.54 11.63
C PHE A 113 4.75 -15.11 12.29
N THR A 114 5.58 -14.23 12.84
CA THR A 114 6.62 -14.57 13.79
C THR A 114 6.37 -13.74 15.04
N ALA A 115 5.28 -14.07 15.71
CA ALA A 115 5.31 -14.07 17.16
C ALA A 115 5.98 -15.39 17.55
N LEU A 116 7.25 -15.30 17.98
CA LEU A 116 7.86 -16.33 18.82
C LEU A 116 7.06 -16.48 20.11
#